data_AF-A0A5J5I686-F1
#
_entry.id   AF-A0A5J5I686-F1
#
_cell.length_a   1.000
_cell.length_b   1.000
_cell.length_c   1.000
_cell.angle_alpha   90.00
_cell.angle_beta   90.00
_cell.angle_gamma   90.00
#
_symmetry.space_group_name_H-M   'P 1'
#
loop_
_entity.id
_entity.type
_entity.pdbx_description
1 polymer ?
#
loop_
_entity_poly.entity_id
_entity_poly.type
_entity_poly.pdbx_seq_one_letter_code
_entity_poly.pdbx_strand_id
1 'polypeptide(L)' 'MVNTEIDELVHRIKKLRTEMIEAAAETGLNSYRTISYSQKLDKLIMIYQKQKDIKEIVFNQNEMI' A
#
# COMPACT_ATOMS: atom_id res chain seq x y z
N MET A 1 -9.87 -12.37 -15.43
CA MET A 1 -8.86 -11.87 -14.47
C MET A 1 -9.60 -11.47 -13.21
N VAL A 2 -9.45 -12.22 -12.12
CA VAL A 2 -10.00 -11.83 -10.82
C VAL A 2 -9.04 -10.77 -10.28
N ASN A 3 -9.36 -9.49 -10.45
CA ASN A 3 -8.68 -8.44 -9.70
C ASN A 3 -9.10 -8.61 -8.25
N THR A 4 -8.22 -9.18 -7.43
CA THR A 4 -8.49 -9.25 -6.00
C THR A 4 -8.32 -7.87 -5.40
N GLU A 5 -9.04 -7.54 -4.33
CA GLU A 5 -8.92 -6.25 -3.62
C GLU A 5 -7.46 -5.91 -3.23
N ILE A 6 -6.63 -6.95 -3.07
CA ILE A 6 -5.20 -6.83 -2.82
C ILE A 6 -4.44 -6.29 -4.05
N ASP A 7 -4.77 -6.76 -5.26
CA ASP A 7 -4.13 -6.29 -6.49
C ASP A 7 -4.42 -4.80 -6.75
N GLU A 8 -5.66 -4.36 -6.49
CA GLU A 8 -6.04 -2.95 -6.59
C GLU A 8 -5.29 -2.11 -5.55
N LEU A 9 -5.14 -2.62 -4.34
CA LEU A 9 -4.40 -1.97 -3.27
C LEU A 9 -2.91 -1.86 -3.59
N VAL A 10 -2.30 -2.91 -4.15
CA VAL A 10 -0.91 -2.89 -4.65
C VAL A 10 -0.75 -1.89 -5.78
N HIS A 11 -1.70 -1.84 -6.72
CA HIS A 11 -1.67 -0.87 -7.82
C HIS A 11 -1.72 0.56 -7.29
N ARG A 12 -2.58 0.83 -6.30
CA ARG A 12 -2.70 2.15 -5.68
C ARG A 12 -1.45 2.56 -4.91
N ILE A 13 -0.80 1.62 -4.20
CA ILE A 13 0.49 1.85 -3.53
C ILE A 13 1.57 2.22 -4.55
N LYS A 14 1.66 1.47 -5.66
CA LYS A 14 2.65 1.76 -6.72
C LYS A 14 2.44 3.14 -7.33
N LYS A 15 1.19 3.48 -7.68
CA LYS A 15 0.85 4.79 -8.24
C LYS A 15 1.21 5.92 -7.27
N LEU A 16 0.81 5.82 -6.01
CA LEU A 16 1.06 6.85 -5.01
C LEU A 16 2.56 7.01 -4.72
N ARG A 17 3.34 5.93 -4.78
CA ARG A 17 4.80 5.98 -4.67
C ARG A 17 5.42 6.74 -5.84
N THR A 18 4.96 6.52 -7.06
CA THR A 18 5.43 7.29 -8.22
C THR A 18 5.13 8.78 -8.06
N GLU A 19 3.89 9.13 -7.71
CA GLU A 19 3.48 10.52 -7.46
C GLU A 19 4.30 11.18 -6.35
N MET A 20 4.66 10.42 -5.30
CA MET A 20 5.55 10.90 -4.22
C MET A 20 6.95 11.22 -4.72
N ILE A 21 7.53 10.35 -5.57
CA ILE A 21 8.88 10.54 -6.12
C ILE A 21 8.90 11.76 -7.05
N GLU A 22 7.88 11.92 -7.89
CA GLU A 22 7.72 13.10 -8.75
C GLU A 22 7.57 14.38 -7.92
N ALA A 23 6.70 14.37 -6.90
CA ALA A 23 6.53 15.51 -6.00
C ALA A 23 7.82 15.84 -5.23
N ALA A 24 8.58 14.83 -4.80
CA ALA A 24 9.87 15.00 -4.14
C ALA A 24 10.92 15.59 -5.09
N ALA A 25 10.91 15.20 -6.36
CA ALA A 25 11.78 15.77 -7.38
C ALA A 25 11.44 17.23 -7.67
N GLU A 26 10.16 17.60 -7.66
CA GLU A 26 9.70 18.98 -7.91
C GLU A 26 9.86 19.90 -6.70
N THR A 27 9.54 19.42 -5.50
CA THR A 27 9.36 20.26 -4.29
C THR A 27 10.38 19.97 -3.18
N GLY A 28 11.20 18.94 -3.34
CA GLY A 28 12.10 18.42 -2.32
C GLY A 28 11.41 17.47 -1.33
N LEU A 29 12.22 16.65 -0.66
CA LEU A 29 11.76 15.63 0.30
C LEU A 29 11.11 16.22 1.55
N ASN A 30 11.48 17.45 1.93
CA ASN A 30 10.97 18.14 3.11
C ASN A 30 9.72 18.99 2.84
N SER A 31 9.18 18.96 1.61
CA SER A 31 7.95 19.69 1.34
C SER A 31 6.79 19.04 2.10
N TYR A 32 5.85 19.87 2.55
CA TYR A 32 4.61 19.40 3.15
C TYR A 32 3.88 18.39 2.24
N ARG A 33 4.00 18.58 0.92
CA ARG A 33 3.42 17.70 -0.10
C ARG A 33 4.06 16.32 -0.06
N THR A 34 5.38 16.22 -0.06
CA THR A 34 6.11 14.94 0.01
C THR A 34 5.88 14.22 1.33
N ILE A 35 5.83 14.95 2.46
CA ILE A 35 5.51 14.38 3.78
C ILE A 35 4.08 13.83 3.80
N SER A 36 3.11 14.55 3.24
CA SER A 36 1.73 14.08 3.12
C SER A 36 1.61 12.81 2.26
N TYR A 37 2.37 12.72 1.17
CA TYR A 37 2.46 11.51 0.36
C TYR A 37 3.03 10.32 1.15
N SER A 38 4.11 10.52 1.90
CA SER A 38 4.70 9.48 2.77
C SER A 38 3.66 8.92 3.75
N GLN A 39 2.97 9.80 4.49
CA GLN A 39 1.96 9.38 5.47
C GLN A 39 0.79 8.61 4.83
N LYS A 40 0.37 8.99 3.62
CA LYS A 40 -0.67 8.26 2.88
C LYS A 40 -0.17 6.90 2.41
N LEU A 41 1.08 6.82 1.97
CA LEU A 41 1.71 5.57 1.54
C LEU A 41 1.84 4.60 2.71
N ASP A 42 2.29 5.06 3.88
CA ASP A 42 2.39 4.26 5.10
C ASP A 42 1.05 3.66 5.51
N LYS A 43 -0.04 4.46 5.43
CA LYS A 43 -1.40 3.95 5.71
C LYS A 43 -1.82 2.85 4.74
N LEU A 44 -1.53 3.00 3.45
CA LEU A 44 -1.87 1.98 2.46
C LEU A 44 -1.04 0.71 2.63
N ILE A 45 0.25 0.84 2.95
CA ILE A 45 1.13 -0.30 3.26
C ILE A 45 0.65 -1.02 4.52
N MET A 46 0.24 -0.29 5.56
CA MET A 46 -0.32 -0.90 6.77
C MET A 46 -1.61 -1.67 6.47
N ILE A 47 -2.49 -1.14 5.63
CA ILE A 47 -3.71 -1.87 5.20
C ILE A 47 -3.35 -3.11 4.39
N TYR A 48 -2.38 -3.02 3.48
CA TYR A 48 -1.87 -4.15 2.70
C TYR A 48 -1.35 -5.27 3.60
N GLN A 49 -0.50 -4.92 4.57
CA GLN A 49 0.08 -5.86 5.52
C GLN A 49 -1.02 -6.54 6.34
N LYS A 50 -1.95 -5.76 6.92
CA LYS A 50 -3.09 -6.33 7.67
C LYS A 50 -3.94 -7.29 6.83
N GLN A 51 -4.23 -6.95 5.57
CA GLN A 51 -4.99 -7.84 4.69
C GLN A 51 -4.22 -9.11 4.32
N LYS A 52 -2.91 -9.01 4.12
CA LYS A 52 -2.04 -10.16 3.85
C LYS A 52 -1.95 -11.08 5.08
N ASP A 53 -1.75 -10.52 6.27
CA ASP A 53 -1.71 -11.27 7.53
C ASP A 53 -3.04 -11.97 7.81
N ILE A 54 -4.18 -11.30 7.58
CA ILE A 54 -5.51 -11.92 7.71
C ILE A 54 -5.70 -13.04 6.70
N LYS A 55 -5.27 -12.88 5.45
CA LYS A 55 -5.35 -13.97 4.46
C LYS A 55 -4.49 -15.17 4.86
N GLU A 56 -3.30 -14.96 5.42
CA GLU A 56 -2.45 -16.05 5.90
C GLU A 56 -3.09 -16.78 7.10
N ILE A 57 -3.71 -16.05 8.03
CA ILE A 57 -4.45 -16.63 9.16
C ILE A 57 -5.68 -17.42 8.67
N VAL A 58 -6.49 -16.87 7.77
CA VAL A 58 -7.70 -17.51 7.24
C VAL A 58 -7.36 -18.71 6.35
N PHE A 59 -6.24 -18.64 5.62
CA PHE A 59 -5.77 -19.77 4.81
C PHE A 59 -5.27 -20.93 5.68
N ASN A 60 -4.51 -20.64 6.74
CA ASN A 60 -3.97 -21.66 7.66
C ASN A 60 -5.05 -22.32 8.55
N GLN A 61 -6.23 -21.70 8.69
CA GLN A 61 -7.37 -22.28 9.43
C GLN A 61 -8.16 -23.31 8.63
N ASN A 62 -8.02 -23.36 7.29
CA ASN A 62 -8.77 -24.26 6.42
C ASN A 62 -8.05 -25.60 6.13
N GLU A 63 -6.88 -25.84 6.71
CA GLU A 63 -6.13 -27.11 6.60
C GLU A 63 -6.13 -27.96 7.90
N MET A 64 -6.95 -27.60 8.89
CA MET A 64 -7.20 -28.41 10.10
C MET A 64 -8.67 -28.88 10.19
N ILE A 65 -9.16 -29.54 9.14
CA ILE A 65 -10.39 -30.36 9.22
C ILE A 65 -10.19 -31.67 8.46
#